data_AF-I2DV87-F1
#
_entry.id   AF-I2DV87-F1
#
_cell.length_a   1.000
_cell.length_b   1.000
_cell.length_c   1.000
_cell.angle_alpha   90.00
_cell.angle_beta   90.00
_cell.angle_gamma   90.00
#
_symmetry.space_group_name_H-M   'P 1'
#
loop_
_entity.id
_entity.type
_entity.pdbx_description
1 polymer ?
#
loop_
_entity_poly.entity_id
_entity_poly.type
_entity_poly.pdbx_seq_one_letter_code
_entity_poly.pdbx_strand_id
1 'polypeptide(L)' 'MPKPDAATAARNLAIAFEHYNEKHPHSALEYRSPREFRRSMDSATLV' A
#
# COMPACT_ATOMS: atom_id res chain seq x y z
N MET A 1 5.91 -28.00 -9.28
CA MET A 1 6.44 -26.89 -8.45
C MET A 1 6.18 -27.21 -6.99
N PRO A 2 7.15 -27.00 -6.08
CA PRO A 2 6.88 -27.07 -4.65
C PRO A 2 5.83 -26.01 -4.27
N LYS A 3 4.92 -26.35 -3.36
CA LYS A 3 3.92 -25.41 -2.86
C LYS A 3 4.64 -24.32 -2.04
N PRO A 4 4.34 -23.03 -2.26
CA PRO A 4 4.95 -21.96 -1.47
C PRO A 4 4.57 -22.07 0.01
N ASP A 5 5.53 -21.73 0.88
CA ASP A 5 5.35 -21.72 2.32
C ASP A 5 4.34 -20.65 2.75
N ALA A 6 3.28 -21.06 3.45
CA ALA A 6 2.17 -20.19 3.82
C ALA A 6 2.61 -19.08 4.78
N ALA A 7 3.49 -19.38 5.74
CA ALA A 7 3.99 -18.39 6.69
C ALA A 7 4.84 -17.31 5.99
N THR A 8 5.64 -17.71 5.02
CA THR A 8 6.42 -16.78 4.19
C THR A 8 5.53 -15.98 3.25
N ALA A 9 4.53 -16.60 2.63
CA ALA A 9 3.56 -15.89 1.80
C ALA A 9 2.82 -14.81 2.61
N ALA A 10 2.35 -15.13 3.81
CA ALA A 10 1.68 -14.16 4.69
C ALA A 10 2.58 -12.98 5.07
N ARG A 11 3.85 -13.22 5.41
CA ARG A 11 4.82 -12.15 5.70
C ARG A 11 5.09 -11.27 4.49
N ASN A 12 5.24 -11.88 3.32
CA ASN A 12 5.47 -11.14 2.08
C ASN A 12 4.27 -10.28 1.69
N LEU A 13 3.04 -10.72 1.98
CA LEU A 13 1.84 -9.90 1.76
C LEU A 13 1.86 -8.62 2.61
N ALA A 14 2.21 -8.70 3.89
CA ALA A 14 2.31 -7.52 4.75
C ALA A 14 3.32 -6.50 4.20
N ILE A 15 4.49 -6.97 3.76
CA ILE A 15 5.54 -6.14 3.15
C ILE A 15 5.05 -5.52 1.83
N ALA A 16 4.37 -6.31 1.00
CA ALA A 16 3.82 -5.85 -0.27
C ALA A 16 2.77 -4.76 -0.08
N PHE A 17 1.89 -4.89 0.92
CA PHE A 17 0.89 -3.86 1.24
C PHE A 17 1.54 -2.57 1.75
N GLU A 18 2.54 -2.65 2.62
CA GLU A 18 3.24 -1.46 3.11
C GLU A 18 3.91 -0.72 1.95
N HIS A 19 4.60 -1.46 1.07
CA HIS A 19 5.24 -0.89 -0.12
C HIS A 19 4.20 -0.29 -1.08
N TYR A 20 3.08 -0.99 -1.31
CA TYR A 20 2.01 -0.49 -2.18
C TYR A 20 1.42 0.82 -1.65
N ASN A 21 1.12 0.87 -0.35
CA ASN A 21 0.41 1.98 0.25
C ASN A 21 1.26 3.25 0.47
N GLU A 22 2.59 3.11 0.60
CA GLU A 22 3.49 4.24 0.89
C GLU A 22 4.45 4.59 -0.26
N LYS A 23 4.93 3.61 -1.03
CA LYS A 23 6.07 3.80 -1.96
C LYS A 23 5.72 3.59 -3.42
N HIS A 24 4.54 3.04 -3.73
CA HIS A 24 4.24 2.63 -5.10
C HIS A 24 4.23 3.84 -6.04
N PRO A 25 4.84 3.71 -7.24
CA PRO A 25 4.87 4.79 -8.22
C PRO A 25 3.50 4.93 -8.89
N HIS A 26 2.55 5.51 -8.15
CA HIS A 26 1.29 6.03 -8.70
C HIS A 26 1.52 7.28 -9.57
N SER A 27 2.76 7.75 -9.62
CA SER A 27 3.25 8.91 -10.36
C SER A 27 3.10 8.80 -11.87
N ALA A 28 3.05 7.59 -12.44
CA ALA A 28 2.82 7.43 -13.88
C ALA A 28 1.43 7.96 -14.31
N LEU A 29 0.49 8.06 -13.37
CA LEU A 29 -0.85 8.61 -13.56
C LEU A 29 -1.07 9.90 -12.73
N GLU A 30 0.01 10.49 -12.20
CA GLU A 30 -0.03 11.67 -11.31
C GLU A 30 -0.90 11.51 -10.05
N TYR A 31 -1.13 10.27 -9.60
CA TYR A 31 -1.93 9.99 -8.41
C TYR A 31 -1.09 9.97 -7.13
N ARG A 32 -1.73 10.37 -6.02
CA ARG A 32 -1.19 10.21 -4.66
C ARG A 32 -1.14 8.74 -4.28
N SER A 33 -0.23 8.37 -3.39
CA SER A 33 -0.28 7.05 -2.76
C SER A 33 -1.58 6.87 -1.94
N PRO A 34 -2.05 5.62 -1.72
CA PRO A 34 -3.25 5.37 -0.95
C PRO A 34 -3.25 6.02 0.43
N ARG A 35 -2.11 6.03 1.14
CA ARG A 35 -2.03 6.64 2.48
C ARG A 35 -1.97 8.15 2.42
N GLU A 36 -1.32 8.75 1.44
CA GLU A 36 -1.40 10.21 1.24
C GLU A 36 -2.81 10.67 0.91
N PHE A 37 -3.52 9.94 0.04
CA PHE A 37 -4.92 10.21 -0.26
C PHE A 37 -5.78 10.13 0.99
N ARG A 38 -5.66 9.04 1.79
CA ARG A 38 -6.38 8.90 3.05
C ARG A 38 -6.08 10.04 4.02
N ARG A 39 -4.80 10.37 4.25
CA ARG A 39 -4.40 11.48 5.13
C ARG A 39 -5.04 12.79 4.69
N SER A 40 -5.08 13.06 3.37
CA SER A 40 -5.73 14.27 2.87
C SER A 40 -7.25 14.29 3.05
N MET A 41 -7.90 13.14 2.97
CA MET A 41 -9.34 13.01 3.21
C MET A 41 -9.67 13.14 4.70
N ASP A 42 -8.86 12.54 5.58
CA ASP A 42 -9.04 12.64 7.02
C ASP A 42 -8.85 14.09 7.48
N SER A 43 -7.85 14.80 6.94
CA SER A 43 -7.68 16.24 7.16
C SER A 43 -8.83 17.08 6.63
N ALA A 44 -9.43 16.71 5.48
CA ALA A 44 -10.59 17.40 4.93
C ALA A 44 -11.90 17.13 5.70
N THR A 45 -11.97 16.03 6.45
CA THR A 45 -13.15 15.66 7.27
C THR A 45 -13.12 16.33 8.65
N LEU A 46 -11.96 16.85 9.07
CA LEU A 46 -11.75 17.55 10.34
C LEU A 46 -12.02 19.07 10.29
N VAL A 47 -12.66 19.56 9.21
CA VAL A 47 -13.03 20.97 8.98
C VAL A 47 -14.54 21.14 9.03
#